data_AF-A0A535JD97-F1
#
_entry.id   AF-A0A535JD97-F1
#
_cell.length_a   1.000
_cell.length_b   1.000
_cell.length_c   1.000
_cell.angle_alpha   90.00
_cell.angle_beta   90.00
_cell.angle_gamma   90.00
#
_symmetry.space_group_name_H-M   'P 1'
#
loop_
_entity.id
_entity.type
_entity.pdbx_description
1 polymer ?
#
loop_
_entity_poly.entity_id
_entity_poly.type
_entity_poly.pdbx_seq_one_letter_code
_entity_poly.pdbx_strand_id
1 'polypeptide(L)' 'TAMETPNWETAKTTTPSPHHPIGAKGVGESATVGAPAAIANAVVDALAHLGVRHIDIPITPWKVQKILKEKGAAE' A
#
# COMPACT_ATOMS: atom_id res chain seq x y z
N THR A 1 11.05 -10.35 7.77
CA THR A 1 10.95 -11.70 8.36
C THR A 1 9.51 -11.92 8.83
N ALA A 2 9.20 -13.06 9.45
CA ALA A 2 7.89 -13.25 10.09
C ALA A 2 7.57 -12.18 11.14
N MET A 3 8.58 -11.52 11.72
CA MET A 3 8.40 -10.44 12.69
C MET A 3 7.88 -9.14 12.07
N GLU A 4 8.26 -8.83 10.82
CA GLU A 4 7.88 -7.57 10.17
C GLU A 4 6.65 -7.69 9.26
N THR A 5 6.30 -8.92 8.85
CA THR A 5 5.12 -9.15 8.02
C THR A 5 3.86 -8.95 8.86
N PRO A 6 2.93 -8.06 8.46
CA PRO A 6 1.69 -7.86 9.20
C PRO A 6 0.77 -9.08 9.08
N ASN A 7 -0.18 -9.20 10.01
CA ASN A 7 -1.30 -10.12 9.83
C ASN A 7 -2.20 -9.64 8.69
N TRP A 8 -2.61 -10.57 7.83
CA TRP A 8 -3.44 -10.25 6.67
C TRP A 8 -4.89 -10.63 6.90
N GLU A 9 -5.79 -9.67 6.70
CA GLU A 9 -7.22 -9.94 6.54
C GLU A 9 -7.56 -10.03 5.05
N THR A 10 -8.40 -11.00 4.67
CA THR A 10 -8.79 -11.21 3.28
C THR A 10 -10.31 -11.26 3.14
N ALA A 11 -10.81 -10.74 2.03
CA ALA A 11 -12.22 -10.79 1.67
C ALA A 11 -12.35 -11.04 0.16
N LYS A 12 -13.54 -11.47 -0.28
CA LYS A 12 -13.83 -11.67 -1.70
C LYS A 12 -15.29 -11.41 -2.03
N THR A 13 -15.52 -11.02 -3.28
CA THR A 13 -16.81 -11.08 -3.95
C THR A 13 -16.67 -11.94 -5.20
N THR A 14 -17.77 -12.21 -5.92
CA THR A 14 -17.72 -13.05 -7.12
C THR A 14 -18.41 -12.36 -8.28
N THR A 15 -17.61 -11.99 -9.27
CA THR A 15 -18.06 -11.47 -10.56
C THR A 15 -17.38 -12.29 -11.66
N PRO A 16 -18.03 -13.35 -12.17
CA PRO A 16 -17.44 -14.27 -13.12
C PRO A 16 -16.95 -13.59 -14.41
N SER A 17 -15.96 -14.19 -15.08
CA SER A 17 -15.63 -13.83 -16.46
C SER A 17 -16.69 -14.39 -17.40
N PRO A 18 -17.42 -13.57 -18.17
CA PRO A 18 -18.48 -14.07 -19.05
C PRO A 18 -17.98 -14.90 -20.24
N HIS A 19 -16.68 -14.84 -20.53
CA HIS A 19 -16.06 -15.49 -21.70
C HIS A 19 -15.14 -16.66 -21.34
N HIS A 20 -14.84 -16.88 -20.06
CA HIS A 20 -13.99 -18.00 -19.65
C HIS A 20 -14.87 -19.24 -19.39
N PRO A 21 -14.51 -20.45 -19.87
CA PRO A 21 -15.39 -21.63 -19.81
C PRO A 21 -15.94 -22.00 -18.42
N ILE A 22 -15.21 -21.63 -17.36
CA ILE A 22 -15.61 -21.86 -15.96
C ILE A 22 -15.79 -20.56 -15.16
N GLY A 23 -15.83 -19.40 -15.83
CA GLY A 23 -16.01 -18.09 -15.17
C GLY A 23 -14.82 -17.58 -14.34
N ALA A 24 -13.70 -18.30 -14.29
CA ALA A 24 -12.51 -17.94 -13.52
C ALA A 24 -11.77 -16.69 -14.06
N LYS A 25 -11.06 -16.01 -13.15
CA LYS A 25 -10.13 -14.90 -13.43
C LYS A 25 -8.81 -15.17 -12.72
N GLY A 26 -7.70 -14.70 -13.29
CA GLY A 26 -6.40 -14.73 -12.62
C GLY A 26 -6.36 -13.81 -11.41
N VAL A 27 -5.67 -14.23 -10.34
CA VAL A 27 -5.57 -13.47 -9.08
C VAL A 27 -4.16 -13.46 -8.45
N GLY A 28 -3.23 -14.29 -8.95
CA GLY A 28 -1.93 -14.50 -8.31
C GLY A 28 -1.09 -13.23 -8.14
N GLU A 29 -1.25 -12.25 -9.02
CA GLU A 29 -0.53 -10.98 -8.97
C GLU A 29 -1.36 -9.85 -8.33
N SER A 30 -2.66 -10.06 -8.07
CA SER A 30 -3.55 -8.98 -7.62
C SER A 30 -3.09 -8.32 -6.33
N ALA A 31 -2.62 -9.10 -5.36
CA ALA A 31 -2.09 -8.56 -4.10
C ALA A 31 -0.76 -7.83 -4.32
N THR A 32 0.15 -8.40 -5.12
CA THR A 32 1.45 -7.78 -5.44
C THR A 32 1.29 -6.46 -6.18
N VAL A 33 0.25 -6.32 -7.02
CA VAL A 33 -0.07 -5.08 -7.72
C VAL A 33 -0.73 -4.05 -6.78
N GLY A 34 -1.72 -4.47 -5.99
CA GLY A 34 -2.50 -3.55 -5.15
C GLY A 34 -1.81 -3.10 -3.87
N ALA A 35 -1.08 -3.99 -3.20
CA ALA A 35 -0.51 -3.73 -1.87
C ALA A 35 0.52 -2.58 -1.83
N PRO A 36 1.47 -2.45 -2.79
CA PRO A 36 2.44 -1.34 -2.76
C PRO A 36 1.76 0.03 -2.80
N ALA A 37 0.75 0.19 -3.66
CA ALA A 37 0.00 1.44 -3.77
C ALA A 37 -0.83 1.70 -2.51
N ALA A 38 -1.49 0.68 -1.95
CA ALA A 38 -2.25 0.81 -0.71
C ALA A 38 -1.38 1.30 0.46
N ILE A 39 -0.18 0.70 0.63
CA ILE A 39 0.78 1.10 1.66
C ILE A 39 1.31 2.51 1.42
N ALA A 40 1.71 2.84 0.19
CA ALA A 40 2.22 4.17 -0.14
C ALA A 40 1.18 5.27 0.11
N ASN A 41 -0.07 5.02 -0.32
CA ASN A 41 -1.18 5.94 -0.09
C ASN A 41 -1.47 6.12 1.41
N ALA A 42 -1.41 5.06 2.21
CA ALA A 42 -1.61 5.18 3.66
C ALA A 42 -0.56 6.06 4.33
N VAL A 43 0.71 5.96 3.92
CA VAL A 43 1.79 6.83 4.45
C VAL A 43 1.61 8.27 3.98
N VAL A 44 1.26 8.49 2.70
CA VAL A 44 0.99 9.84 2.18
C VAL A 44 -0.20 10.47 2.89
N ASP A 45 -1.28 9.73 3.09
CA ASP A 45 -2.48 10.19 3.80
C ASP A 45 -2.16 10.62 5.24
N ALA A 46 -1.38 9.82 5.97
CA ALA A 46 -0.92 10.16 7.32
C ALA A 46 -0.15 11.49 7.37
N LEU A 47 0.57 11.85 6.31
CA LEU A 47 1.36 13.08 6.23
C LEU A 47 0.67 14.20 5.43
N ALA A 48 -0.55 13.98 4.93
CA ALA A 48 -1.23 14.91 4.04
C ALA A 48 -1.48 16.27 4.71
N HIS A 49 -1.72 16.28 6.03
CA HIS A 49 -1.89 17.49 6.84
C HIS A 49 -0.61 18.37 6.92
N LEU A 50 0.57 17.80 6.61
CA LEU A 50 1.85 18.52 6.49
C LEU A 50 2.12 18.98 5.03
N GLY A 51 1.14 18.83 4.15
CA GLY A 51 1.24 19.16 2.72
C GLY A 51 2.01 18.14 1.88
N VAL A 52 2.25 16.93 2.40
CA VAL A 52 2.87 15.84 1.62
C VAL A 52 1.84 15.29 0.63
N ARG A 53 2.24 15.15 -0.64
CA ARG A 53 1.37 14.64 -1.72
C ARG A 53 1.91 13.38 -2.40
N HIS A 54 3.19 13.06 -2.19
CA HIS A 54 3.87 11.94 -2.83
C HIS A 54 5.10 11.56 -2.02
N ILE A 55 5.45 10.27 -2.03
CA ILE A 55 6.71 9.73 -1.49
C ILE A 55 7.17 8.60 -2.41
N ASP A 56 8.43 8.65 -2.84
CA ASP A 56 9.00 7.58 -3.66
C ASP A 56 9.26 6.31 -2.86
N ILE A 57 8.82 5.17 -3.40
CA ILE A 57 9.16 3.84 -2.87
C ILE A 57 10.64 3.50 -3.14
N PRO A 58 11.30 2.66 -2.30
CA PRO A 58 10.79 2.09 -1.06
C PRO A 58 10.67 3.15 0.04
N ILE A 59 9.61 3.06 0.85
CA ILE A 59 9.36 3.95 1.98
C ILE A 59 10.12 3.38 3.19
N THR A 60 11.32 3.89 3.44
CA THR A 60 12.12 3.51 4.60
C THR A 60 11.84 4.44 5.79
N PRO A 61 12.07 3.99 7.04
CA PRO A 61 11.91 4.86 8.21
C PRO A 61 12.70 6.17 8.11
N TRP A 62 13.89 6.14 7.53
CA TRP A 62 14.72 7.34 7.34
C TRP A 62 14.09 8.38 6.39
N LYS A 63 13.45 7.94 5.29
CA LYS A 63 12.74 8.87 4.39
C LYS A 63 11.59 9.56 5.11
N VAL A 64 10.82 8.80 5.90
CA VAL A 64 9.70 9.35 6.68
C VAL A 64 10.22 10.32 7.75
N GLN A 65 11.26 9.95 8.49
CA GLN A 65 11.88 10.81 9.50
C GLN A 65 12.40 12.12 8.89
N LYS A 66 13.06 12.05 7.74
CA LYS A 66 13.55 13.24 7.02
C LYS A 66 12.40 14.19 6.67
N ILE A 67 11.31 13.66 6.11
CA ILE A 67 10.11 14.45 5.79
C ILE A 67 9.54 15.09 7.05
N LEU A 68 9.41 14.34 8.15
CA LEU A 68 8.90 14.88 9.41
C LEU A 68 9.75 16.04 9.95
N LYS A 69 11.08 15.91 9.91
CA LYS A 69 12.00 17.00 10.29
C LYS A 69 11.87 18.22 9.39
N GLU A 70 11.85 18.02 8.06
CA GLU A 70 11.66 19.11 7.08
C GLU A 70 10.34 19.85 7.26
N LYS A 71 9.31 19.15 7.76
CA LYS A 71 7.98 19.70 8.05
C LYS A 71 7.82 20.22 9.48
N GLY A 72 8.86 20.16 10.31
CA GLY A 72 8.81 20.61 11.71
C GLY A 72 7.92 19.75 12.61
N ALA A 73 7.65 18.50 12.22
CA ALA A 73 6.83 17.54 12.95
C ALA A 73 7.66 16.57 13.82
N ALA A 74 8.99 16.65 13.74
CA ALA A 74 9.93 15.88 14.57
C ALA A 74 11.27 16.62 14.73
N GLU A 75 11.98 16.32 15.82
CA GLU A 75 13.35 16.78 16.11
C GLU A 75 14.42 16.03 15.31
#